data_AF-A0A376D8X1-F1
#
_entry.id   AF-A0A376D8X1-F1
#
_cell.length_a   1.000
_cell.length_b   1.000
_cell.length_c   1.000
_cell.angle_alpha   90.00
_cell.angle_beta   90.00
_cell.angle_gamma   90.00
#
_symmetry.space_group_name_H-M   'P 1'
#
loop_
_entity.id
_entity.type
_entity.pdbx_description
1 polymer ?
#
loop_
_entity_poly.entity_id
_entity_poly.type
_entity_poly.pdbx_seq_one_letter_code
_entity_poly.pdbx_strand_id
1 'polypeptide(L)'
;MYSEKSLTWNGITQQNRNGLLWDKTMNIDGLKTGHTSGAGFNLIASAVDGQRRLIAVVMGADSAKGREEEARKLLRWGQQNFTTVQILHRGKKVGTERIWYGDKENIALGTEQEFWMVLPKAEIPHIKAKYTLDGKELTAPISAHQRVGEIELYDRDKQVAHWPLVTLESVGEGSMFSRLSDYFHHKA
;
A
#
# COMPACT_ATOMS: atom_id res chain seq x y z
N MET A 1 8.63 -20.08 -13.74
CA MET A 1 9.95 -19.87 -14.36
C MET A 1 11.07 -19.61 -13.34
N TYR A 2 11.20 -18.43 -12.72
CA TYR A 2 12.39 -18.15 -11.86
C TYR A 2 12.49 -18.98 -10.57
N SER A 3 11.35 -19.48 -10.07
CA SER A 3 11.26 -20.34 -8.90
C SER A 3 11.50 -21.82 -9.18
N GLU A 4 11.59 -22.22 -10.45
CA GLU A 4 11.87 -23.61 -10.83
C GLU A 4 13.31 -23.96 -10.47
N LYS A 5 13.48 -25.03 -9.70
CA LYS A 5 14.80 -25.43 -9.17
C LYS A 5 15.68 -26.13 -10.20
N SER A 6 15.08 -26.68 -11.25
CA SER A 6 15.80 -27.34 -12.34
C SER A 6 15.00 -27.29 -13.62
N LEU A 7 15.70 -27.37 -14.75
CA LEU A 7 15.13 -27.51 -16.08
C LEU A 7 15.87 -28.63 -16.82
N THR A 8 15.14 -29.57 -17.43
CA THR A 8 15.72 -30.57 -18.33
C THR A 8 15.56 -30.10 -19.77
N TRP A 9 16.69 -29.96 -20.47
CA TRP A 9 16.73 -29.59 -21.87
C TRP A 9 17.70 -30.49 -22.61
N ASN A 10 17.27 -31.04 -23.75
CA ASN A 10 18.07 -31.96 -24.55
C ASN A 10 18.65 -33.15 -23.75
N GLY A 11 17.83 -33.75 -22.88
CA GLY A 11 18.23 -34.86 -22.02
C GLY A 11 19.15 -34.49 -20.84
N ILE A 12 19.52 -33.21 -20.68
CA ILE A 12 20.43 -32.74 -19.63
C ILE A 12 19.66 -31.90 -18.63
N THR A 13 19.67 -32.32 -17.36
CA THR A 13 19.07 -31.57 -16.26
C THR A 13 20.04 -30.50 -15.75
N GLN A 14 19.62 -29.24 -15.80
CA GLN A 14 20.36 -28.09 -15.31
C GLN A 14 19.71 -27.56 -14.04
N GLN A 15 20.52 -27.35 -13.00
CA GLN A 15 20.04 -26.78 -11.74
C GLN A 15 20.00 -25.25 -11.82
N ASN A 16 19.04 -24.66 -11.12
CA ASN A 16 18.96 -23.22 -10.98
C ASN A 16 20.19 -22.71 -10.21
N ARG A 17 20.80 -21.64 -10.71
CA ARG A 17 22.03 -21.07 -10.14
C ARG A 17 21.78 -20.19 -8.92
N ASN A 18 20.53 -19.88 -8.60
CA ASN A 18 20.16 -19.13 -7.41
C ASN A 18 20.03 -20.07 -6.20
N GLY A 19 21.11 -20.21 -5.42
CA GLY A 19 21.12 -21.09 -4.24
C GLY A 19 20.08 -20.72 -3.17
N LEU A 20 19.56 -19.49 -3.18
CA LEU A 20 18.54 -19.07 -2.22
C LEU A 20 17.19 -19.78 -2.40
N LEU A 21 16.90 -20.39 -3.56
CA LEU A 21 15.68 -21.19 -3.77
C LEU A 21 15.59 -22.43 -2.87
N TRP A 22 16.72 -22.86 -2.28
CA TRP A 22 16.77 -23.95 -1.32
C TRP A 22 16.66 -23.48 0.13
N ASP A 23 16.62 -22.18 0.39
CA ASP A 23 16.37 -21.63 1.72
C ASP A 23 14.90 -21.81 2.11
N LYS A 24 14.65 -22.66 3.11
CA LYS A 24 13.29 -23.01 3.57
C LYS A 24 12.63 -21.95 4.45
N THR A 25 13.33 -20.87 4.80
CA THR A 25 12.89 -19.94 5.84
C THR A 25 12.39 -18.59 5.33
N MET A 26 12.65 -18.24 4.07
CA MET A 26 12.35 -16.90 3.54
C MET A 26 11.40 -16.88 2.33
N ASN A 27 10.89 -18.04 1.92
CA ASN A 27 10.02 -18.19 0.75
C ASN A 27 10.55 -17.43 -0.49
N ILE A 28 11.72 -17.86 -0.95
CA ILE A 28 12.42 -17.28 -2.10
C ILE A 28 11.82 -17.82 -3.40
N ASP A 29 11.49 -16.92 -4.33
CA ASP A 29 10.87 -17.28 -5.61
C ASP A 29 11.64 -16.78 -6.84
N GLY A 30 12.80 -16.16 -6.65
CA GLY A 30 13.60 -15.65 -7.75
C GLY A 30 14.81 -14.80 -7.32
N LEU A 31 15.46 -14.08 -8.23
CA LEU A 31 15.21 -14.03 -9.68
C LEU A 31 16.40 -14.49 -10.50
N LYS A 32 17.56 -13.83 -10.38
CA LYS A 32 18.66 -14.05 -11.33
C LYS A 32 20.02 -13.84 -10.70
N THR A 33 20.94 -14.76 -11.02
CA THR A 33 22.37 -14.63 -10.76
C THR A 33 23.11 -14.18 -12.02
N GLY A 34 24.20 -13.44 -11.84
CA GLY A 34 25.10 -13.02 -12.92
C GLY A 34 26.55 -13.00 -12.44
N HIS A 35 27.50 -13.32 -13.32
CA HIS A 35 28.92 -13.25 -13.02
C HIS A 35 29.73 -13.06 -14.29
N THR A 36 30.68 -12.12 -14.23
CA THR A 36 31.80 -11.98 -15.17
C THR A 36 33.02 -11.52 -14.36
N SER A 37 34.24 -11.72 -14.89
CA SER A 37 35.47 -11.29 -14.20
C SER A 37 35.51 -9.79 -13.92
N GLY A 38 34.93 -8.95 -14.78
CA GLY A 38 34.88 -7.50 -14.59
C GLY A 38 33.73 -6.98 -13.72
N ALA A 39 32.67 -7.77 -13.52
CA ALA A 39 31.47 -7.34 -12.80
C ALA A 39 31.28 -8.03 -11.43
N GLY A 40 32.18 -8.93 -11.05
CA GLY A 40 32.05 -9.76 -9.85
C GLY A 40 30.78 -10.62 -9.84
N PHE A 41 30.35 -11.04 -8.66
CA PHE A 41 29.18 -11.90 -8.48
C PHE A 41 27.93 -11.08 -8.11
N ASN A 42 26.89 -11.19 -8.93
CA ASN A 42 25.66 -10.40 -8.84
C ASN A 42 24.44 -11.31 -8.58
N LEU A 43 23.47 -10.83 -7.80
CA LEU A 43 22.22 -11.51 -7.49
C LEU A 43 21.08 -10.51 -7.33
N ILE A 44 19.99 -10.75 -8.05
CA ILE A 44 18.67 -10.20 -7.73
C ILE A 44 17.87 -11.33 -7.08
N ALA A 45 17.52 -11.16 -5.81
CA ALA A 45 16.75 -12.13 -5.04
C ALA A 45 15.38 -11.54 -4.68
N SER A 46 14.36 -12.40 -4.65
CA SER A 46 13.01 -12.03 -4.22
C SER A 46 12.48 -13.00 -3.17
N ALA A 47 11.90 -12.44 -2.12
CA ALA A 47 11.23 -13.15 -1.05
C ALA A 47 9.77 -12.68 -0.95
N VAL A 48 8.84 -13.61 -0.74
CA VAL A 48 7.40 -13.32 -0.63
C VAL A 48 6.88 -13.77 0.72
N ASP A 49 6.14 -12.90 1.41
CA ASP A 49 5.46 -13.21 2.66
C ASP A 49 4.02 -12.65 2.60
N GLY A 50 3.04 -13.53 2.44
CA GLY A 50 1.66 -13.13 2.15
C GLY A 50 1.55 -12.27 0.89
N GLN A 51 1.03 -11.04 1.03
CA GLN A 51 0.92 -10.05 -0.05
C GLN A 51 2.17 -9.17 -0.22
N ARG A 52 3.18 -9.34 0.65
CA ARG A 52 4.40 -8.54 0.65
C ARG A 52 5.50 -9.24 -0.14
N ARG A 53 6.20 -8.47 -0.97
CA ARG A 53 7.40 -8.90 -1.69
C ARG A 53 8.57 -8.00 -1.35
N LEU A 54 9.72 -8.61 -1.07
CA LEU A 54 10.99 -7.91 -0.92
C LEU A 54 11.92 -8.32 -2.06
N ILE A 55 12.65 -7.34 -2.57
CA ILE A 55 13.64 -7.53 -3.62
C ILE A 55 14.98 -7.04 -3.08
N ALA A 56 15.97 -7.92 -3.05
CA ALA A 56 17.35 -7.58 -2.73
C ALA A 56 18.22 -7.65 -3.98
N VAL A 57 18.97 -6.60 -4.24
CA VAL A 57 19.92 -6.52 -5.36
C VAL A 57 21.31 -6.39 -4.77
N VAL A 58 22.15 -7.40 -5.03
CA VAL A 58 23.55 -7.43 -4.64
C VAL A 58 24.39 -7.43 -5.91
N MET A 59 25.37 -6.53 -5.97
CA MET A 59 26.25 -6.39 -7.11
C MET A 59 27.72 -6.50 -6.68
N GLY A 60 28.56 -7.10 -7.53
CA GLY A 60 30.01 -7.10 -7.35
C GLY A 60 30.54 -7.85 -6.11
N ALA A 61 29.85 -8.87 -5.61
CA ALA A 61 30.37 -9.66 -4.49
C ALA A 61 31.60 -10.50 -4.91
N ASP A 62 32.44 -10.88 -3.95
CA ASP A 62 33.70 -11.60 -4.21
C ASP A 62 33.51 -13.08 -4.61
N SER A 63 32.36 -13.67 -4.29
CA SER A 63 32.09 -15.08 -4.58
C SER A 63 30.62 -15.37 -4.83
N ALA A 64 30.35 -16.52 -5.47
CA ALA A 64 29.00 -17.02 -5.71
C ALA A 64 28.21 -17.26 -4.41
N LYS A 65 28.88 -17.72 -3.34
CA LYS A 65 28.26 -17.88 -2.02
C LYS A 65 28.08 -16.54 -1.31
N GLY A 66 29.06 -15.64 -1.43
CA GLY A 66 29.02 -14.30 -0.85
C GLY A 66 27.80 -13.49 -1.32
N ARG A 67 27.51 -13.44 -2.63
CA ARG A 67 26.30 -12.75 -3.13
C ARG A 67 25.00 -13.28 -2.51
N GLU A 68 24.93 -14.58 -2.23
CA GLU A 68 23.75 -15.23 -1.64
C GLU A 68 23.65 -14.94 -0.14
N GLU A 69 24.77 -14.92 0.58
CA GLU A 69 24.82 -14.54 1.99
C GLU A 69 24.42 -13.08 2.20
N GLU A 70 24.93 -12.15 1.38
CA GLU A 70 24.56 -10.73 1.46
C GLU A 70 23.09 -10.50 1.10
N ALA A 71 22.59 -11.14 0.04
CA ALA A 71 21.17 -11.04 -0.32
C ALA A 71 20.27 -11.60 0.79
N ARG A 72 20.66 -12.73 1.41
CA ARG A 72 19.94 -13.30 2.57
C ARG A 72 19.92 -12.32 3.74
N LYS A 73 21.04 -11.66 4.08
CA LYS A 73 21.09 -10.66 5.17
C LYS A 73 20.13 -9.51 4.89
N LEU A 74 20.16 -8.94 3.69
CA LEU A 74 19.28 -7.83 3.29
C LEU A 74 17.80 -8.22 3.36
N LEU A 75 17.43 -9.38 2.80
CA LEU A 75 16.05 -9.86 2.83
C LEU A 75 15.57 -10.09 4.26
N ARG A 76 16.36 -10.78 5.10
CA ARG A 76 16.01 -11.00 6.51
C ARG A 76 15.84 -9.69 7.27
N TRP A 77 16.79 -8.76 7.10
CA TRP A 77 16.70 -7.46 7.75
C TRP A 77 15.43 -6.71 7.33
N GLY A 78 15.09 -6.71 6.03
CA GLY A 78 13.85 -6.14 5.53
C GLY A 78 12.60 -6.79 6.13
N GLN A 79 12.55 -8.12 6.21
CA GLN A 79 11.44 -8.87 6.82
C GLN A 79 11.27 -8.52 8.30
N GLN A 80 12.38 -8.42 9.03
CA GLN A 80 12.38 -8.15 10.47
C GLN A 80 11.98 -6.71 10.80
N ASN A 81 12.50 -5.72 10.07
CA ASN A 81 12.41 -4.32 10.46
C ASN A 81 11.26 -3.55 9.79
N PHE A 82 10.79 -4.00 8.62
CA PHE A 82 9.75 -3.31 7.86
C PHE A 82 8.51 -4.18 7.75
N THR A 83 7.38 -3.55 7.47
CA THR A 83 6.15 -4.22 7.03
C THR A 83 5.46 -3.39 5.96
N THR A 84 4.60 -4.03 5.18
CA THR A 84 3.76 -3.37 4.17
C THR A 84 2.36 -3.29 4.75
N VAL A 85 1.83 -2.08 4.90
CA VAL A 85 0.50 -1.82 5.46
C VAL A 85 -0.40 -1.23 4.38
N GLN A 86 -1.62 -1.73 4.26
CA GLN A 86 -2.66 -1.06 3.48
C GLN A 86 -3.22 0.10 4.31
N ILE A 87 -2.90 1.32 3.91
CA ILE A 87 -3.37 2.53 4.60
C ILE A 87 -4.79 2.87 4.14
N LEU A 88 -5.04 2.73 2.85
CA LEU A 88 -6.33 3.03 2.23
C LEU A 88 -6.87 1.82 1.48
N HIS A 89 -8.15 1.56 1.69
CA HIS A 89 -8.91 0.54 0.99
C HIS A 89 -9.95 1.25 0.11
N ARG A 90 -9.97 0.89 -1.17
CA ARG A 90 -10.96 1.44 -2.11
C ARG A 90 -12.38 1.11 -1.64
N GLY A 91 -13.25 2.10 -1.66
CA GLY A 91 -14.67 1.97 -1.30
C GLY A 91 -14.92 1.73 0.19
N LYS A 92 -13.89 1.69 1.04
CA LYS A 92 -14.06 1.63 2.50
C LYS A 92 -14.30 3.02 3.04
N LYS A 93 -15.23 3.08 4.00
CA LYS A 93 -15.54 4.28 4.76
C LYS A 93 -14.33 4.73 5.59
N VAL A 94 -13.91 5.97 5.38
CA VAL A 94 -12.89 6.69 6.16
C VAL A 94 -13.55 7.55 7.23
N GLY A 95 -14.71 8.12 6.94
CA GLY A 95 -15.46 8.97 7.87
C GLY A 95 -16.95 9.05 7.53
N THR A 96 -17.71 9.69 8.41
CA THR A 96 -19.12 10.04 8.17
C THR A 96 -19.27 11.51 8.49
N GLU A 97 -19.90 12.26 7.60
CA GLU A 97 -20.17 13.68 7.80
C GLU A 97 -21.66 13.98 7.69
N ARG A 98 -22.11 15.03 8.38
CA ARG A 98 -23.48 15.54 8.22
C ARG A 98 -23.62 16.18 6.85
N ILE A 99 -24.74 15.90 6.19
CA ILE A 99 -25.13 16.59 4.96
C ILE A 99 -26.42 17.35 5.19
N TRP A 100 -26.44 18.61 4.78
CA TRP A 100 -27.58 19.50 4.94
C TRP A 100 -28.47 19.50 3.70
N TYR A 101 -29.77 19.70 3.92
CA TYR A 101 -30.78 19.83 2.87
C TYR A 101 -30.94 18.56 2.01
N GLY A 102 -30.43 17.42 2.47
CA GLY A 102 -30.46 16.14 1.76
C GLY A 102 -31.66 15.26 2.11
N ASP A 103 -31.84 14.20 1.33
CA ASP A 103 -32.76 13.09 1.65
C ASP A 103 -32.21 12.16 2.75
N LYS A 104 -30.95 12.38 3.16
CA LYS A 104 -30.27 11.74 4.29
C LYS A 104 -29.64 12.82 5.19
N GLU A 105 -29.47 12.50 6.47
CA GLU A 105 -28.80 13.39 7.44
C GLU A 105 -27.27 13.27 7.42
N ASN A 106 -26.75 12.11 7.00
CA ASN A 106 -25.33 11.82 7.00
C ASN A 106 -24.91 11.14 5.70
N ILE A 107 -23.66 11.33 5.31
CA ILE A 107 -23.05 10.74 4.12
C ILE A 107 -21.74 10.04 4.47
N ALA A 108 -21.53 8.84 3.92
CA ALA A 108 -20.27 8.13 4.08
C ALA A 108 -19.19 8.68 3.14
N LEU A 109 -18.02 8.99 3.70
CA LEU A 109 -16.85 9.45 2.96
C LEU A 109 -15.79 8.36 2.94
N GLY A 110 -15.01 8.31 1.86
CA GLY A 110 -13.95 7.33 1.68
C GLY A 110 -13.02 7.72 0.55
N THR A 111 -12.46 6.70 -0.10
CA THR A 111 -11.51 6.89 -1.20
C THR A 111 -11.75 5.85 -2.28
N GLU A 112 -11.55 6.24 -3.54
CA GLU A 112 -11.53 5.32 -4.68
C GLU A 112 -10.17 4.68 -4.90
N GLN A 113 -9.19 5.00 -4.06
CA GLN A 113 -7.81 4.56 -4.22
C GLN A 113 -7.46 3.48 -3.21
N GLU A 114 -6.68 2.51 -3.66
CA GLU A 114 -5.97 1.60 -2.77
C GLU A 114 -4.56 2.11 -2.58
N PHE A 115 -4.12 2.23 -1.33
CA PHE A 115 -2.78 2.69 -1.05
C PHE A 115 -2.07 1.80 -0.03
N TRP A 116 -0.90 1.35 -0.43
CA TRP A 116 0.00 0.51 0.35
C TRP A 116 1.28 1.30 0.66
N MET A 117 1.76 1.19 1.90
CA MET A 117 2.99 1.83 2.34
C MET A 117 3.92 0.80 2.98
N VAL A 118 5.22 0.92 2.71
CA VAL A 118 6.26 0.19 3.45
C VAL A 118 6.74 1.07 4.59
N LEU A 119 6.64 0.57 5.82
CA LEU A 119 7.00 1.30 7.02
C LEU A 119 7.96 0.49 7.89
N PRO A 120 8.92 1.14 8.58
CA PRO A 120 9.56 0.52 9.72
C PRO A 120 8.50 0.13 10.75
N LYS A 121 8.57 -1.07 11.30
CA LYS A 121 7.57 -1.57 12.26
C LYS A 121 7.45 -0.67 13.48
N ALA A 122 8.56 -0.07 13.90
CA ALA A 122 8.63 0.85 15.02
C ALA A 122 7.87 2.17 14.77
N GLU A 123 7.70 2.60 13.52
CA GLU A 123 7.06 3.88 13.19
C GLU A 123 5.55 3.75 12.98
N ILE A 124 5.01 2.53 12.87
CA ILE A 124 3.57 2.29 12.64
C ILE A 124 2.69 3.05 13.66
N PRO A 125 2.96 3.02 14.97
CA PRO A 125 2.13 3.73 15.95
C PRO A 125 2.16 5.26 15.82
N HIS A 126 3.13 5.80 15.08
CA HIS A 126 3.29 7.25 14.87
C HIS A 126 2.61 7.76 13.61
N ILE A 127 2.15 6.85 12.74
CA ILE A 127 1.39 7.20 11.55
C ILE A 127 -0.05 7.52 11.92
N LYS A 128 -0.52 8.71 11.50
CA LYS A 128 -1.89 9.18 11.71
C LYS A 128 -2.52 9.58 10.40
N ALA A 129 -3.73 9.09 10.13
CA ALA A 129 -4.56 9.57 9.03
C ALA A 129 -5.58 10.58 9.57
N LYS A 130 -5.70 11.71 8.87
CA LYS A 130 -6.75 12.70 9.08
C LYS A 130 -7.45 12.95 7.75
N TYR A 131 -8.63 13.54 7.80
CA TYR A 131 -9.24 14.08 6.59
C TYR A 131 -9.70 15.51 6.85
N THR A 132 -9.74 16.29 5.77
CA THR A 132 -10.19 17.68 5.74
C THR A 132 -11.23 17.81 4.63
N LEU A 133 -12.23 18.68 4.83
CA LEU A 133 -13.23 18.98 3.82
C LEU A 133 -12.82 20.25 3.04
N ASP A 134 -13.13 20.29 1.74
CA ASP A 134 -12.88 21.49 0.92
C ASP A 134 -13.76 22.67 1.36
N GLY A 135 -14.96 22.38 1.89
CA GLY A 135 -15.92 23.36 2.41
C GLY A 135 -16.15 23.18 3.91
N LYS A 136 -16.82 24.17 4.54
CA LYS A 136 -17.19 24.07 5.96
C LYS A 136 -18.18 22.94 6.24
N GLU A 137 -19.05 22.66 5.27
CA GLU A 137 -20.18 21.75 5.40
C GLU A 137 -20.52 21.13 4.05
N LEU A 138 -21.21 19.98 4.06
CA LEU A 138 -21.72 19.32 2.87
C LEU A 138 -23.21 19.67 2.70
N THR A 139 -23.60 20.04 1.48
CA THR A 139 -24.99 20.37 1.13
C THR A 139 -25.43 19.56 -0.07
N ALA A 140 -26.65 19.03 -0.04
CA ALA A 140 -27.23 18.31 -1.17
C ALA A 140 -27.58 19.27 -2.33
N PRO A 141 -27.66 18.78 -3.59
CA PRO A 141 -27.40 17.40 -4.01
C PRO A 141 -25.90 17.09 -4.16
N ILE A 142 -25.50 15.88 -3.77
CA ILE A 142 -24.13 15.37 -3.95
C ILE A 142 -24.17 14.03 -4.68
N SER A 143 -23.33 13.90 -5.71
CA SER A 143 -23.17 12.64 -6.45
C SER A 143 -22.27 11.66 -5.71
N ALA A 144 -22.42 10.36 -5.98
CA ALA A 144 -21.44 9.37 -5.52
C ALA A 144 -20.07 9.62 -6.18
N HIS A 145 -18.98 9.30 -5.48
CA HIS A 145 -17.59 9.49 -5.90
C HIS A 145 -17.19 10.95 -6.16
N GLN A 146 -17.98 11.91 -5.67
CA GLN A 146 -17.65 13.33 -5.76
C GLN A 146 -16.55 13.66 -4.76
N ARG A 147 -15.49 14.35 -5.20
CA ARG A 147 -14.45 14.88 -4.30
C ARG A 147 -15.05 15.95 -3.39
N VAL A 148 -14.82 15.81 -2.09
CA VAL A 148 -15.33 16.72 -1.06
C VAL A 148 -14.25 17.17 -0.07
N GLY A 149 -13.01 16.74 -0.28
CA GLY A 149 -11.89 17.08 0.59
C GLY A 149 -10.65 16.25 0.30
N GLU A 150 -9.78 16.14 1.31
CA GLU A 150 -8.55 15.38 1.26
C GLU A 150 -8.38 14.45 2.47
N ILE A 151 -7.73 13.32 2.25
CA ILE A 151 -7.18 12.45 3.29
C ILE A 151 -5.69 12.76 3.38
N GLU A 152 -5.21 13.06 4.57
CA GLU A 152 -3.82 13.43 4.84
C GLU A 152 -3.18 12.41 5.79
N LEU A 153 -2.00 11.92 5.41
CA LEU A 153 -1.22 11.01 6.23
C LEU A 153 -0.05 11.75 6.86
N TYR A 154 0.08 11.63 8.16
CA TYR A 154 1.13 12.24 8.96
C TYR A 154 2.01 11.16 9.59
N ASP A 155 3.32 11.36 9.49
CA ASP A 155 4.30 10.73 10.36
C ASP A 155 4.70 11.75 11.42
N ARG A 156 4.24 11.53 12.65
CA ARG A 156 4.31 12.50 13.76
C ARG A 156 3.62 13.81 13.33
N ASP A 157 4.39 14.86 13.04
CA ASP A 157 3.89 16.17 12.64
C ASP A 157 4.16 16.49 11.16
N LYS A 158 4.83 15.60 10.43
CA LYS A 158 5.14 15.79 9.02
C LYS A 158 4.12 15.07 8.15
N GLN A 159 3.47 15.81 7.26
CA GLN A 159 2.65 15.23 6.21
C GLN A 159 3.54 14.45 5.23
N VAL A 160 3.22 13.18 5.02
CA VAL A 160 4.00 12.27 4.15
C VAL A 160 3.26 11.89 2.87
N ALA A 161 1.93 12.00 2.86
CA ALA A 161 1.11 11.74 1.67
C ALA A 161 -0.29 12.37 1.82
N HIS A 162 -0.99 12.52 0.70
CA HIS A 162 -2.38 12.95 0.67
C HIS A 162 -3.13 12.36 -0.53
N TRP A 163 -4.45 12.22 -0.40
CA TRP A 163 -5.34 11.65 -1.42
C TRP A 163 -6.70 12.35 -1.43
N PRO A 164 -7.45 12.31 -2.53
CA PRO A 164 -8.81 12.86 -2.56
C PRO A 164 -9.73 12.07 -1.62
N LEU A 165 -10.48 12.80 -0.80
CA LEU A 165 -11.63 12.29 -0.06
C LEU A 165 -12.87 12.43 -0.94
N VAL A 166 -13.62 11.34 -1.10
CA VAL A 166 -14.80 11.30 -1.94
C VAL A 166 -16.01 10.78 -1.18
N THR A 167 -17.20 11.08 -1.67
CA THR A 167 -18.45 10.44 -1.23
C THR A 167 -18.54 9.01 -1.73
N LEU A 168 -19.07 8.11 -0.90
CA LEU A 168 -19.28 6.70 -1.28
C LEU A 168 -20.69 6.45 -1.86
N GLU A 169 -21.58 7.41 -1.72
CA GLU A 169 -22.98 7.31 -2.12
C GLU A 169 -23.49 8.67 -2.59
N SER A 170 -24.58 8.65 -3.37
CA SER A 170 -25.30 9.86 -3.75
C SER A 170 -26.33 10.25 -2.69
N VAL A 171 -26.54 11.55 -2.54
CA VAL A 171 -27.58 12.15 -1.69
C VAL A 171 -28.37 13.15 -2.54
N GLY A 172 -29.68 12.91 -2.65
CA GLY A 172 -30.60 13.78 -3.37
C GLY A 172 -31.04 14.96 -2.49
N GLU A 173 -31.83 15.86 -3.06
CA GLU A 173 -32.45 16.92 -2.27
C GLU A 173 -33.49 16.34 -1.29
N GLY A 174 -33.48 16.87 -0.08
CA GLY A 174 -34.48 16.55 0.94
C GLY A 174 -35.86 17.09 0.61
N SER A 175 -36.88 16.49 1.23
CA SER A 175 -38.25 17.01 1.16
C SER A 175 -38.34 18.45 1.70
N MET A 176 -39.34 19.21 1.28
CA MET A 176 -39.57 20.60 1.71
C MET A 176 -39.53 20.77 3.24
N PHE A 177 -40.04 19.78 3.99
CA PHE A 177 -40.01 19.80 5.45
C PHE A 177 -38.60 19.57 6.04
N SER A 178 -37.81 18.66 5.47
CA SER A 178 -36.44 18.41 5.96
C SER A 178 -35.54 19.61 5.69
N ARG A 179 -35.66 20.22 4.49
CA ARG A 179 -34.93 21.44 4.14
C ARG A 179 -35.27 22.63 5.05
N LEU A 180 -36.55 22.77 5.43
CA LEU A 180 -36.99 23.83 6.33
C LEU A 180 -36.48 23.61 7.76
N SER A 181 -36.56 22.38 8.27
CA SER A 181 -36.00 22.02 9.59
C SER A 181 -34.50 22.27 9.64
N ASP A 182 -33.78 21.86 8.61
CA ASP A 182 -32.34 22.09 8.49
C ASP A 182 -32.01 23.57 8.45
N TYR A 183 -32.74 24.39 7.69
CA TYR A 183 -32.52 25.83 7.65
C TYR A 183 -32.64 26.51 9.03
N PHE A 184 -33.59 26.06 9.87
CA PHE A 184 -33.74 26.56 11.23
C PHE A 184 -32.63 26.08 12.17
N HIS A 185 -32.15 24.85 12.03
CA HIS A 185 -31.02 24.32 12.82
C HIS A 185 -29.65 24.81 12.31
N HIS A 186 -29.57 25.27 11.07
CA HIS A 186 -28.36 25.81 10.44
C HIS A 186 -28.10 27.27 10.83
N LYS A 187 -29.17 28.04 11.09
CA LYS A 187 -29.11 29.46 11.47
C LYS A 187 -29.08 29.73 12.99
N ALA A 188 -29.31 28.73 13.82
CA ALA A 188 -29.28 28.83 15.28
C ALA A 188 -27.86 28.61 15.82
#